data_AF-A0A6C1DSH5-F1
#
_entry.id   AF-A0A6C1DSH5-F1
#
_cell.length_a   1.000
_cell.length_b   1.000
_cell.length_c   1.000
_cell.angle_alpha   90.00
_cell.angle_beta   90.00
_cell.angle_gamma   90.00
#
_symmetry.space_group_name_H-M   'P 1'
#
loop_
_entity.id
_entity.type
_entity.pdbx_description
1 polymer ?
#
loop_
_entity_poly.entity_id
_entity_poly.type
_entity_poly.pdbx_seq_one_letter_code
_entity_poly.pdbx_strand_id
1 'polypeptide(L)'
;MSPLLTVLQFLTKKARFYTKLRMFKMNATTGIKIQNGMQPIIKGAVSSTFKRALYNFGIKEKKSVNIEMGRTQQTKKIDQSLSKKLPKGTIYDPFDFSMGRIHLDRKYQANKNSNRNDIMKSGANPLEFYARPRILSRYVTSTGRIQHRDITGLSAKNQRRLSKAIRRCQAIGLM
;
A
#
# COMPACT_ATOMS: atom_id res chain seq x y z
N MET A 1 -71.64 -1.12 -16.13
CA MET A 1 -70.85 -1.44 -17.34
C MET A 1 -69.51 -2.00 -16.90
N SER A 2 -69.55 -3.28 -16.52
CA SER A 2 -68.45 -4.24 -16.44
C SER A 2 -67.72 -4.37 -17.79
N PRO A 3 -66.75 -5.28 -17.99
CA PRO A 3 -65.74 -5.92 -17.12
C PRO A 3 -64.35 -5.86 -17.82
N LEU A 4 -63.23 -6.30 -17.25
CA LEU A 4 -62.59 -7.62 -17.50
C LEU A 4 -61.18 -7.51 -16.89
N LEU A 5 -60.89 -8.17 -15.76
CA LEU A 5 -60.30 -9.51 -15.69
C LEU A 5 -59.00 -9.68 -16.52
N THR A 6 -57.91 -9.82 -15.76
CA THR A 6 -57.00 -10.99 -15.81
C THR A 6 -56.18 -11.21 -17.09
N VAL A 7 -54.91 -10.79 -17.04
CA VAL A 7 -53.80 -11.53 -17.67
C VAL A 7 -52.59 -11.46 -16.71
N LEU A 8 -52.45 -12.47 -15.85
CA LEU A 8 -51.45 -13.53 -16.01
C LEU A 8 -50.01 -13.05 -15.77
N GLN A 9 -49.64 -13.02 -14.48
CA GLN A 9 -48.54 -13.81 -13.93
C GLN A 9 -47.59 -14.42 -14.98
N PHE A 10 -46.52 -13.70 -15.35
CA PHE A 10 -45.42 -14.29 -16.10
C PHE A 10 -44.07 -13.70 -15.69
N LEU A 11 -43.12 -14.62 -15.45
CA LEU A 11 -41.66 -14.44 -15.30
C LEU A 11 -41.07 -14.10 -13.93
N THR A 12 -41.14 -15.12 -13.07
CA THR A 12 -39.99 -15.64 -12.32
C THR A 12 -38.66 -15.61 -13.11
N LYS A 13 -37.65 -14.88 -12.61
CA LYS A 13 -36.22 -15.23 -12.75
C LYS A 13 -35.37 -14.40 -11.76
N LYS A 14 -35.41 -14.80 -10.48
CA LYS A 14 -34.45 -14.34 -9.47
C LYS A 14 -33.13 -15.10 -9.68
N ALA A 15 -32.11 -14.39 -10.16
CA ALA A 15 -30.78 -14.91 -10.40
C ALA A 15 -30.21 -15.58 -9.15
N ARG A 16 -29.85 -16.87 -9.26
CA ARG A 16 -29.03 -17.60 -8.28
C ARG A 16 -27.59 -17.60 -8.77
N PHE A 17 -26.74 -16.78 -8.16
CA PHE A 17 -25.29 -16.92 -8.23
C PHE A 17 -24.71 -16.45 -6.89
N TYR A 18 -24.52 -17.39 -5.97
CA TYR A 18 -23.60 -17.22 -4.85
C TYR A 18 -22.66 -18.42 -4.84
N THR A 19 -21.38 -18.11 -5.08
CA THR A 19 -20.26 -19.03 -5.09
C THR A 19 -19.94 -19.49 -3.67
N LYS A 20 -19.84 -20.81 -3.52
CA LYS A 20 -19.61 -21.52 -2.27
C LYS A 20 -18.12 -21.45 -1.90
N LEU A 21 -17.74 -20.56 -0.97
CA LEU A 21 -16.38 -20.52 -0.41
C LEU A 21 -16.29 -21.41 0.85
N ARG A 22 -15.56 -22.53 0.67
CA ARG A 22 -14.52 -23.11 1.54
C ARG A 22 -14.55 -22.74 3.04
N MET A 23 -14.98 -23.69 3.88
CA MET A 23 -14.71 -23.72 5.32
C MET A 23 -13.69 -24.82 5.63
N PHE A 24 -12.50 -24.45 6.09
CA PHE A 24 -11.49 -25.36 6.61
C PHE A 24 -11.63 -25.37 8.14
N LYS A 25 -12.01 -26.52 8.71
CA LYS A 25 -12.22 -26.70 10.14
C LYS A 25 -10.88 -27.06 10.77
N MET A 26 -10.42 -26.22 11.70
CA MET A 26 -9.31 -26.52 12.61
C MET A 26 -9.76 -27.63 13.57
N ASN A 27 -8.86 -28.54 13.95
CA ASN A 27 -8.98 -29.31 15.19
C ASN A 27 -7.60 -29.65 15.78
N ALA A 28 -7.43 -29.12 16.99
CA ALA A 28 -6.63 -29.53 18.14
C ALA A 28 -5.47 -30.53 18.00
N THR A 29 -4.34 -30.06 18.52
CA THR A 29 -3.27 -30.77 19.24
C THR A 29 -3.73 -31.97 20.06
N THR A 30 -3.13 -33.13 19.78
CA THR A 30 -2.83 -34.17 20.79
C THR A 30 -1.41 -34.67 20.52
N GLY A 31 -0.57 -34.62 21.54
CA GLY A 31 0.86 -34.91 21.43
C GLY A 31 1.18 -36.40 21.49
N ILE A 32 2.33 -36.77 20.92
CA ILE A 32 3.08 -37.97 21.30
C ILE A 32 4.55 -37.54 21.41
N LYS A 33 5.09 -37.60 22.63
CA LYS A 33 6.54 -37.60 22.89
C LYS A 33 7.11 -38.93 22.39
N ILE A 34 8.23 -38.90 21.69
CA ILE A 34 9.12 -40.06 21.59
C ILE A 34 10.49 -39.65 22.09
N GLN A 35 10.88 -40.32 23.16
CA GLN A 35 12.15 -40.23 23.84
C GLN A 35 13.23 -40.94 23.02
N ASN A 36 14.48 -40.55 23.28
CA ASN A 36 15.72 -41.06 22.68
C ASN A 36 15.82 -42.60 22.69
N GLY A 37 16.41 -43.19 21.64
CA GLY A 37 16.96 -44.54 21.71
C GLY A 37 17.17 -45.26 20.37
N MET A 38 18.43 -45.62 20.10
CA MET A 38 18.90 -46.74 19.26
C MET A 38 18.88 -46.60 17.71
N GLN A 39 20.09 -46.60 17.14
CA GLN A 39 20.39 -46.83 15.71
C GLN A 39 20.27 -48.33 15.38
N PRO A 40 20.17 -48.72 14.08
CA PRO A 40 21.20 -49.64 13.61
C PRO A 40 21.89 -49.24 12.29
N ILE A 41 23.18 -49.54 12.33
CA ILE A 41 24.19 -49.52 11.28
C ILE A 41 23.82 -50.48 10.15
N ILE A 42 23.82 -50.00 8.90
CA ILE A 42 23.86 -50.88 7.71
C ILE A 42 25.09 -50.50 6.90
N LYS A 43 26.13 -51.33 7.02
CA LYS A 43 27.34 -51.30 6.18
C LYS A 43 27.01 -51.97 4.86
N GLY A 44 26.92 -51.19 3.78
CA GLY A 44 26.85 -51.69 2.41
C GLY A 44 28.20 -51.56 1.71
N ALA A 45 28.87 -52.68 1.49
CA ALA A 45 30.09 -52.78 0.69
C ALA A 45 29.74 -52.55 -0.80
N VAL A 46 30.42 -51.59 -1.43
CA VAL A 46 30.52 -51.52 -2.90
C VAL A 46 31.99 -51.61 -3.28
N SER A 47 32.24 -52.49 -4.24
CA SER A 47 33.52 -53.03 -4.70
C SER A 47 34.62 -51.98 -4.94
N SER A 48 35.82 -52.35 -4.54
CA SER A 48 37.01 -51.50 -4.41
C SER A 48 37.74 -51.17 -5.72
N THR A 49 37.13 -51.38 -6.89
CA THR A 49 37.89 -51.35 -8.16
C THR A 49 37.57 -50.20 -9.12
N PHE A 50 36.55 -49.37 -8.88
CA PHE A 50 36.28 -48.19 -9.74
C PHE A 50 36.63 -46.82 -9.11
N LYS A 51 36.91 -46.76 -7.80
CA LYS A 51 37.23 -45.49 -7.10
C LYS A 51 38.64 -44.94 -7.37
N ARG A 52 39.49 -45.71 -8.06
CA ARG A 52 40.91 -45.38 -8.23
C ARG A 52 41.21 -44.53 -9.47
N ALA A 53 40.30 -44.50 -10.45
CA ALA A 53 40.47 -43.70 -11.68
C ALA A 53 39.96 -42.26 -11.56
N LEU A 54 39.15 -41.95 -10.56
CA LEU A 54 38.53 -40.63 -10.35
C LEU A 54 39.38 -39.64 -9.54
N TYR A 55 40.65 -39.97 -9.26
CA TYR A 55 41.56 -39.10 -8.49
C TYR A 55 42.59 -38.33 -9.34
N ASN A 56 42.58 -38.48 -10.67
CA ASN A 56 43.55 -37.80 -11.54
C ASN A 56 42.95 -36.70 -12.44
N PHE A 57 41.64 -36.49 -12.42
CA PHE A 57 41.02 -35.28 -12.98
C PHE A 57 40.53 -34.45 -11.80
N GLY A 58 41.16 -33.30 -11.56
CA GLY A 58 40.92 -32.39 -10.44
C GLY A 58 39.54 -31.73 -10.42
N ILE A 59 38.47 -32.51 -10.54
CA ILE A 59 37.10 -32.08 -10.29
C ILE A 59 36.85 -32.29 -8.80
N LYS A 60 37.16 -31.26 -8.00
CA LYS A 60 36.65 -31.17 -6.63
C LYS A 60 35.13 -31.05 -6.71
N GLU A 61 34.42 -32.16 -6.53
CA GLU A 61 32.99 -32.10 -6.24
C GLU A 61 32.80 -31.23 -5.00
N LYS A 62 32.19 -30.07 -5.20
CA LYS A 62 31.73 -29.22 -4.11
C LYS A 62 30.62 -30.02 -3.41
N LYS A 63 30.97 -30.71 -2.32
CA LYS A 63 29.98 -31.24 -1.38
C LYS A 63 29.05 -30.09 -1.02
N SER A 64 27.80 -30.16 -1.48
CA SER A 64 26.74 -29.25 -1.08
C SER A 64 26.52 -29.45 0.41
N VAL A 65 27.15 -28.58 1.21
CA VAL A 65 26.77 -28.40 2.60
C VAL A 65 25.34 -27.85 2.54
N ASN A 66 24.36 -28.70 2.85
CA ASN A 66 23.03 -28.25 3.19
C ASN A 66 23.16 -27.47 4.50
N ILE A 67 23.49 -26.19 4.39
CA ILE A 67 23.36 -25.26 5.50
C ILE A 67 21.86 -25.10 5.66
N GLU A 68 21.27 -25.88 6.55
CA GLU A 68 19.93 -25.63 7.08
C GLU A 68 19.99 -24.29 7.82
N MET A 69 19.91 -23.21 7.06
CA MET A 69 19.74 -21.85 7.55
C MET A 69 18.34 -21.77 8.13
N GLY A 70 18.17 -22.27 9.35
CA GLY A 70 17.09 -21.91 10.26
C GLY A 70 17.18 -20.41 10.61
N ARG A 71 17.11 -19.55 9.60
CA ARG A 71 17.05 -18.11 9.76
C ARG A 71 15.59 -17.83 10.05
N THR A 72 15.22 -17.85 11.33
CA THR A 72 14.12 -17.02 11.83
C THR A 72 14.54 -15.58 11.53
N GLN A 73 14.28 -15.16 10.29
CA GLN A 73 14.55 -13.82 9.78
C GLN A 73 13.68 -12.89 10.62
N GLN A 74 14.21 -12.40 11.74
CA GLN A 74 13.67 -11.20 12.36
C GLN A 74 13.75 -10.13 11.28
N THR A 75 12.62 -9.85 10.64
CA THR A 75 12.55 -8.89 9.55
C THR A 75 12.93 -7.55 10.14
N LYS A 76 14.15 -7.09 9.84
CA LYS A 76 14.61 -5.79 10.29
C LYS A 76 13.63 -4.76 9.73
N LYS A 77 12.93 -4.06 10.61
CA LYS A 77 11.98 -3.01 10.24
C LYS A 77 12.80 -1.83 9.73
N ILE A 78 12.59 -1.45 8.46
CA ILE A 78 13.25 -0.31 7.82
C ILE A 78 12.30 0.88 7.88
N ASP A 79 12.85 2.09 8.02
CA ASP A 79 12.06 3.34 7.94
C ASP A 79 11.46 3.51 6.54
N GLN A 80 10.21 3.95 6.50
CA GLN A 80 9.49 4.25 5.27
C GLN A 80 10.15 5.35 4.43
N SER A 81 10.84 6.30 5.07
CA SER A 81 11.58 7.37 4.37
C SER A 81 12.73 6.83 3.51
N LEU A 82 13.27 5.65 3.86
CA LEU A 82 14.39 5.01 3.18
C LEU A 82 13.95 4.04 2.08
N SER A 83 12.64 3.90 1.82
CA SER A 83 12.12 3.01 0.78
C SER A 83 11.07 3.69 -0.09
N LYS A 84 11.37 3.83 -1.38
CA LYS A 84 10.41 4.34 -2.38
C LYS A 84 9.33 3.28 -2.65
N LYS A 85 8.08 3.64 -2.42
CA LYS A 85 6.91 2.82 -2.81
C LYS A 85 6.56 3.10 -4.26
N LEU A 86 6.72 2.10 -5.12
CA LEU A 86 6.31 2.18 -6.52
C LEU A 86 4.80 1.93 -6.62
N PRO A 87 4.03 2.83 -7.24
CA PRO A 87 2.61 2.60 -7.47
C PRO A 87 2.38 1.39 -8.38
N LYS A 88 1.25 0.71 -8.20
CA LYS A 88 0.85 -0.38 -9.09
C LYS A 88 0.67 0.17 -10.52
N GLY A 89 1.28 -0.49 -11.50
CA GLY A 89 1.14 -0.13 -12.92
C GLY A 89 2.13 0.92 -13.43
N THR A 90 3.05 1.41 -12.60
CA THR A 90 4.17 2.24 -13.08
C THR A 90 5.34 1.37 -13.53
N ILE A 91 6.00 1.78 -14.61
CA ILE A 91 7.29 1.21 -15.01
C ILE A 91 8.35 1.63 -13.98
N TYR A 92 9.31 0.74 -13.72
CA TYR A 92 10.44 1.01 -12.82
C TYR A 92 11.76 0.94 -13.60
N ASP A 93 12.73 1.71 -13.13
CA ASP A 93 14.13 1.63 -13.51
C ASP A 93 14.93 1.01 -12.35
N PRO A 94 15.99 0.21 -12.56
CA PRO A 94 16.97 -0.10 -11.52
C PRO A 94 17.37 1.10 -10.63
N PHE A 95 17.50 2.31 -11.20
CA PHE A 95 17.80 3.53 -10.45
C PHE A 95 16.69 3.91 -9.45
N ASP A 96 15.43 3.50 -9.66
CA ASP A 96 14.32 3.84 -8.77
C ASP A 96 14.48 3.27 -7.34
N PHE A 97 15.30 2.24 -7.17
CA PHE A 97 15.57 1.62 -5.86
C PHE A 97 16.77 2.26 -5.13
N SER A 98 17.52 3.15 -5.80
CA SER A 98 18.67 3.83 -5.21
C SER A 98 18.24 4.95 -4.23
N MET A 99 19.10 5.25 -3.26
CA MET A 99 18.94 6.42 -2.38
C MET A 99 18.92 7.73 -3.17
N GLY A 100 19.62 7.78 -4.32
CA GLY A 100 19.61 8.94 -5.21
C GLY A 100 18.20 9.29 -5.70
N ARG A 101 17.38 8.27 -6.03
CA ARG A 101 15.99 8.49 -6.42
C ARG A 101 15.14 9.03 -5.28
N ILE A 102 15.30 8.49 -4.08
CA ILE A 102 14.56 8.93 -2.88
C ILE A 102 14.86 10.40 -2.57
N HIS A 103 16.13 10.81 -2.66
CA HIS A 103 16.54 12.19 -2.45
C HIS A 103 15.98 13.14 -3.52
N LEU A 104 16.02 12.71 -4.78
CA LEU A 104 15.40 13.45 -5.89
C LEU A 104 13.90 13.65 -5.62
N ASP A 105 13.18 12.57 -5.33
CA ASP A 105 11.75 12.61 -5.07
C ASP A 105 11.39 13.56 -3.94
N ARG A 106 12.15 13.54 -2.83
CA ARG A 106 11.95 14.45 -1.70
C ARG A 106 12.07 15.92 -2.12
N LYS A 107 13.07 16.24 -2.96
CA LYS A 107 13.31 17.60 -3.48
C LYS A 107 12.14 18.12 -4.31
N TYR A 108 11.56 17.29 -5.18
CA TYR A 108 10.51 17.74 -6.10
C TYR A 108 9.07 17.52 -5.58
N GLN A 109 8.86 16.59 -4.65
CA GLN A 109 7.52 16.33 -4.08
C GLN A 109 7.09 17.38 -3.05
N ALA A 110 8.03 18.00 -2.33
CA ALA A 110 7.72 19.06 -1.37
C ALA A 110 6.87 20.18 -1.99
N ASN A 111 7.10 20.47 -3.27
CA ASN A 111 6.35 21.49 -4.01
C ASN A 111 5.05 20.99 -4.64
N LYS A 112 4.88 19.68 -4.84
CA LYS A 112 3.81 19.11 -5.70
C LYS A 112 2.55 18.71 -4.94
N ASN A 113 2.63 18.42 -3.64
CA ASN A 113 1.54 17.77 -2.91
C ASN A 113 0.52 18.73 -2.25
N SER A 114 0.76 20.04 -2.25
CA SER A 114 -0.13 20.99 -1.56
C SER A 114 -1.51 21.16 -2.25
N ASN A 115 -1.66 20.83 -3.54
CA ASN A 115 -2.68 21.56 -4.31
C ASN A 115 -3.38 20.86 -5.50
N ARG A 116 -3.35 19.54 -5.61
CA ARG A 116 -3.98 18.87 -6.77
C ARG A 116 -5.51 19.00 -6.82
N ASN A 117 -6.18 19.09 -5.67
CA ASN A 117 -7.64 19.10 -5.57
C ASN A 117 -8.18 20.37 -4.88
N ASP A 118 -7.47 21.48 -5.04
CA ASP A 118 -7.85 22.74 -4.42
C ASP A 118 -8.92 23.49 -5.25
N ILE A 119 -10.11 23.63 -4.67
CA ILE A 119 -11.25 24.28 -5.32
C ILE A 119 -11.02 25.77 -5.62
N MET A 120 -10.18 26.46 -4.85
CA MET A 120 -9.86 27.88 -5.06
C MET A 120 -8.87 28.08 -6.20
N LYS A 121 -8.10 27.03 -6.54
CA LYS A 121 -7.27 26.98 -7.76
C LYS A 121 -8.05 26.55 -9.00
N SER A 122 -9.14 25.81 -8.83
CA SER A 122 -10.03 25.37 -9.92
C SER A 122 -10.82 26.50 -10.60
N GLY A 123 -10.63 27.77 -10.20
CA GLY A 123 -11.27 28.93 -10.84
C GLY A 123 -12.56 29.42 -10.16
N ALA A 124 -13.01 28.76 -9.09
CA ALA A 124 -14.16 29.23 -8.31
C ALA A 124 -13.85 30.57 -7.61
N ASN A 125 -14.86 31.44 -7.50
CA ASN A 125 -14.72 32.69 -6.76
C ASN A 125 -14.69 32.42 -5.24
N PRO A 126 -13.60 32.74 -4.51
CA PRO A 126 -13.51 32.46 -3.08
C PRO A 126 -14.55 33.17 -2.22
N LEU A 127 -15.12 34.27 -2.72
CA LEU A 127 -16.10 35.07 -1.97
C LEU A 127 -17.40 34.32 -1.66
N GLU A 128 -17.77 33.35 -2.50
CA GLU A 128 -18.97 32.52 -2.36
C GLU A 128 -18.86 31.49 -1.23
N PHE A 129 -17.68 31.33 -0.63
CA PHE A 129 -17.41 30.32 0.38
C PHE A 129 -17.43 30.89 1.81
N TYR A 130 -17.86 32.15 2.00
CA TYR A 130 -17.89 32.80 3.32
C TYR A 130 -18.77 32.08 4.35
N ALA A 131 -19.81 31.36 3.91
CA ALA A 131 -20.68 30.56 4.77
C ALA A 131 -20.18 29.10 4.96
N ARG A 132 -18.99 28.75 4.44
CA ARG A 132 -18.43 27.40 4.50
C ARG A 132 -17.07 27.38 5.24
N PRO A 133 -17.06 27.48 6.59
CA PRO A 133 -15.83 27.51 7.40
C PRO A 133 -14.86 26.36 7.13
N ARG A 134 -15.39 25.13 6.94
CA ARG A 134 -14.59 23.91 6.68
C ARG A 134 -13.69 24.02 5.44
N ILE A 135 -14.08 24.82 4.47
CA ILE A 135 -13.29 25.06 3.26
C ILE A 135 -12.26 26.14 3.53
N LEU A 136 -12.68 27.24 4.15
CA LEU A 136 -11.82 28.40 4.42
C LEU A 136 -10.71 28.10 5.44
N SER A 137 -10.96 27.22 6.40
CA SER A 137 -9.98 26.80 7.43
C SER A 137 -8.71 26.20 6.82
N ARG A 138 -8.76 25.65 5.61
CA ARG A 138 -7.59 25.11 4.88
C ARG A 138 -6.57 26.18 4.50
N TYR A 139 -6.99 27.45 4.38
CA TYR A 139 -6.16 28.59 3.98
C TYR A 139 -5.75 29.47 5.16
N VAL A 140 -5.99 28.97 6.37
CA VAL A 140 -5.64 29.62 7.61
C VAL A 140 -4.65 28.73 8.35
N THR A 141 -3.73 29.34 9.09
CA THR A 141 -2.76 28.63 9.94
C THR A 141 -3.46 28.03 11.16
N SER A 142 -2.80 27.13 11.89
CA SER A 142 -3.38 26.54 13.12
C SER A 142 -3.81 27.59 14.14
N THR A 143 -3.18 28.77 14.14
CA THR A 143 -3.49 29.89 15.05
C THR A 143 -4.69 30.73 14.61
N GLY A 144 -5.13 30.64 13.35
CA GLY A 144 -6.19 31.50 12.81
C GLY A 144 -5.71 32.63 11.88
N ARG A 145 -4.41 32.72 11.57
CA ARG A 145 -3.87 33.72 10.61
C ARG A 145 -4.05 33.26 9.17
N ILE A 146 -4.50 34.15 8.29
CA ILE A 146 -4.64 33.89 6.85
C ILE A 146 -3.26 33.64 6.25
N GLN A 147 -3.10 32.54 5.51
CA GLN A 147 -1.82 32.16 4.91
C GLN A 147 -1.42 33.13 3.78
N HIS A 148 -0.12 33.41 3.66
CA HIS A 148 0.43 34.26 2.61
C HIS A 148 0.24 33.64 1.21
N ARG A 149 0.24 34.48 0.17
CA ARG A 149 0.06 34.04 -1.22
C ARG A 149 1.11 33.01 -1.64
N ASP A 150 2.33 33.09 -1.13
CA ASP A 150 3.40 32.14 -1.50
C ASP A 150 3.10 30.72 -1.01
N ILE A 151 2.38 30.60 0.10
CA ILE A 151 1.96 29.32 0.67
C ILE A 151 0.71 28.81 -0.06
N THR A 152 -0.29 29.68 -0.27
CA THR A 152 -1.53 29.28 -0.94
C THR A 152 -1.34 29.02 -2.44
N GLY A 153 -0.42 29.75 -3.08
CA GLY A 153 -0.16 29.70 -4.52
C GLY A 153 -1.36 30.11 -5.38
N LEU A 154 -2.21 31.01 -4.88
CA LEU A 154 -3.39 31.52 -5.61
C LEU A 154 -3.04 32.72 -6.50
N SER A 155 -3.87 33.03 -7.50
CA SER A 155 -3.80 34.32 -8.20
C SER A 155 -4.03 35.48 -7.21
N ALA A 156 -3.35 36.61 -7.39
CA ALA A 156 -3.45 37.76 -6.48
C ALA A 156 -4.90 38.23 -6.28
N LYS A 157 -5.71 38.21 -7.34
CA LYS A 157 -7.14 38.54 -7.29
C LYS A 157 -7.93 37.55 -6.41
N ASN A 158 -7.69 36.25 -6.59
CA ASN A 158 -8.36 35.22 -5.80
C ASN A 158 -7.88 35.23 -4.35
N GLN A 159 -6.59 35.47 -4.08
CA GLN A 159 -6.07 35.63 -2.72
C GLN A 159 -6.78 36.78 -1.99
N ARG A 160 -6.94 37.95 -2.62
CA ARG A 160 -7.68 39.09 -2.02
C ARG A 160 -9.14 38.74 -1.72
N ARG A 161 -9.81 38.04 -2.64
CA ARG A 161 -11.20 37.58 -2.47
C ARG A 161 -11.32 36.55 -1.34
N LEU A 162 -10.38 35.61 -1.26
CA LEU A 162 -10.29 34.60 -0.20
C LEU A 162 -10.11 35.27 1.16
N SER A 163 -9.17 36.22 1.28
CA SER A 163 -8.96 36.96 2.53
C SER A 163 -10.21 37.74 2.96
N LYS A 164 -10.96 38.30 1.99
CA LYS A 164 -12.24 38.97 2.27
C LYS A 164 -13.32 37.98 2.73
N ALA A 165 -13.39 36.80 2.13
CA ALA A 165 -14.30 35.73 2.56
C ALA A 165 -14.01 35.25 3.98
N ILE A 166 -12.73 35.04 4.32
CA ILE A 166 -12.29 34.62 5.65
C ILE A 166 -12.64 35.67 6.70
N ARG A 167 -12.28 36.94 6.47
CA ARG A 167 -12.64 38.03 7.40
C ARG A 167 -14.15 38.17 7.60
N ARG A 168 -14.94 37.98 6.53
CA ARG A 168 -16.40 37.98 6.63
C ARG A 168 -16.90 36.81 7.47
N CYS A 169 -16.37 35.62 7.26
CA CYS A 169 -16.73 34.42 8.00
C CYS A 169 -16.48 34.59 9.52
N GLN A 170 -15.32 35.15 9.87
CA GLN A 170 -14.94 35.49 11.25
C GLN A 170 -15.86 36.56 11.85
N ALA A 171 -16.18 37.61 11.11
CA ALA A 171 -17.07 38.67 11.58
C ALA A 171 -18.51 38.18 11.86
N ILE A 172 -18.97 37.15 11.14
CA ILE A 172 -20.28 36.52 11.38
C ILE A 172 -20.23 35.57 12.60
N GLY A 173 -19.04 35.13 13.00
CA GLY A 173 -18.85 34.15 14.08
C GLY A 173 -19.03 32.70 13.65
N LEU A 174 -18.91 32.41 12.35
CA LEU A 174 -18.97 31.03 11.83
C LEU A 174 -17.61 30.31 11.88
N MET A 175 -16.52 31.08 11.96
CA MET A 175 -15.13 30.62 11.87
C MET A 175 -14.22 31.39 12.82
#